data_AF-A0A3D3E1K9-F1
#
_entry.id   AF-A0A3D3E1K9-F1
#
_cell.length_a   1.000
_cell.length_b   1.000
_cell.length_c   1.000
_cell.angle_alpha   90.00
_cell.angle_beta   90.00
_cell.angle_gamma   90.00
#
_symmetry.space_group_name_H-M   'P 1'
#
loop_
_entity.id
_entity.type
_entity.pdbx_description
1 polymer ?
#
loop_
_entity_poly.entity_id
_entity_poly.type
_entity_poly.pdbx_seq_one_letter_code
_entity_poly.pdbx_strand_id
1 'polypeptide(L)'
;EVQQAAVKRSDAYIAELQDADVLVLGVPMYNFSVPSTLKAWIDHVARAGVSFRYSENGPEGLLNVKKAYVVATRGGQYANTEFDHQAPWIEQVLKFVGIQEVEFIYAEGLAGGNADDVISAAHNQIAETV
;
A
#
# COMPACT_ATOMS: atom_id res chain seq x y z
N GLU A 1 9.47 -17.95 -22.36
CA GLU A 1 9.99 -16.56 -22.39
C GLU A 1 9.11 -15.57 -21.62
N VAL A 2 7.85 -15.33 -22.01
CA VAL A 2 6.97 -14.33 -21.34
C VAL A 2 6.73 -14.62 -19.84
N GLN A 3 6.45 -15.88 -19.48
CA GLN A 3 6.26 -16.27 -18.07
C GLN A 3 7.52 -16.10 -17.23
N GLN A 4 8.70 -16.42 -17.79
CA GLN A 4 9.98 -16.23 -17.09
C GLN A 4 10.28 -14.75 -16.85
N ALA A 5 9.95 -13.88 -17.81
CA ALA A 5 10.09 -12.44 -17.64
C ALA A 5 9.15 -11.89 -16.53
N ALA A 6 7.93 -12.42 -16.44
CA ALA A 6 6.99 -12.07 -15.37
C ALA A 6 7.49 -12.52 -13.99
N VAL A 7 8.05 -13.73 -13.88
CA VAL A 7 8.67 -14.23 -12.65
C VAL A 7 9.86 -13.37 -12.25
N LYS A 8 10.76 -13.04 -13.20
CA LYS A 8 11.92 -12.18 -12.93
C LYS A 8 11.53 -10.80 -12.38
N ARG A 9 10.45 -10.20 -12.92
CA ARG A 9 9.92 -8.94 -12.39
C ARG A 9 9.39 -9.09 -10.97
N SER A 10 8.65 -10.16 -10.71
CA SER A 10 8.15 -10.47 -9.38
C SER A 10 9.27 -10.71 -8.37
N ASP A 11 10.31 -11.46 -8.75
CA ASP A 11 11.49 -11.69 -7.91
C ASP A 11 12.18 -10.36 -7.54
N ALA A 12 12.30 -9.43 -8.50
CA ALA A 12 12.88 -8.11 -8.25
C ALA A 12 12.05 -7.30 -7.24
N TYR A 13 10.73 -7.22 -7.41
CA TYR A 13 9.87 -6.50 -6.47
C TYR A 13 9.89 -7.08 -5.06
N ILE A 14 9.93 -8.41 -4.95
CA ILE A 14 10.02 -9.08 -3.64
C ILE A 14 11.39 -8.82 -3.01
N ALA A 15 12.47 -8.88 -3.78
CA ALA A 15 13.82 -8.61 -3.29
C ALA A 15 13.97 -7.16 -2.77
N GLU A 16 13.40 -6.18 -3.46
CA GLU A 16 13.35 -4.78 -3.01
C GLU A 16 12.66 -4.66 -1.64
N LEU A 17 11.55 -5.38 -1.42
CA LEU A 17 10.85 -5.37 -0.14
C LEU A 17 11.57 -6.16 0.96
N GLN A 18 12.33 -7.20 0.61
CA GLN A 18 13.13 -7.94 1.58
C GLN A 18 14.31 -7.12 2.12
N ASP A 19 14.86 -6.21 1.30
CA ASP A 19 15.96 -5.31 1.68
C ASP A 19 15.47 -4.02 2.38
N ALA A 20 14.17 -3.75 2.33
CA ALA A 20 13.59 -2.52 2.88
C ALA A 20 13.24 -2.63 4.38
N ASP A 21 13.67 -1.65 5.17
CA ASP A 21 13.14 -1.44 6.53
C ASP A 21 11.75 -0.77 6.52
N VAL A 22 11.51 0.10 5.54
CA VAL A 22 10.32 0.96 5.42
C VAL A 22 9.82 0.98 3.98
N LEU A 23 8.50 0.93 3.81
CA LEU A 23 7.81 1.11 2.53
C LEU A 23 7.08 2.46 2.51
N VAL A 24 7.16 3.22 1.42
CA VAL A 24 6.37 4.44 1.22
C VAL A 24 5.56 4.32 -0.06
N LEU A 25 4.25 4.51 0.04
CA LEU A 25 3.31 4.43 -1.08
C LEU A 25 2.55 5.74 -1.24
N GLY A 26 2.62 6.37 -2.41
CA GLY A 26 1.69 7.41 -2.83
C GLY A 26 0.56 6.81 -3.65
N VAL A 27 -0.67 6.85 -3.16
CA VAL A 27 -1.80 6.10 -3.75
C VAL A 27 -3.01 7.00 -3.97
N PRO A 28 -3.29 7.44 -5.20
CA PRO A 28 -4.54 8.11 -5.50
C PRO A 28 -5.72 7.13 -5.46
N MET A 29 -6.89 7.61 -5.04
CA MET A 29 -8.13 6.86 -5.17
C MET A 29 -8.69 7.03 -6.57
N TYR A 30 -8.88 5.90 -7.27
CA TYR A 30 -9.61 5.83 -8.52
C TYR A 30 -10.83 4.93 -8.34
N ASN A 31 -12.02 5.46 -8.61
CA ASN A 31 -13.28 4.73 -8.53
C ASN A 31 -13.42 3.92 -7.22
N PHE A 32 -13.26 4.61 -6.07
CA PHE A 32 -13.37 4.05 -4.71
C PHE A 32 -12.27 3.03 -4.32
N SER A 33 -11.27 2.79 -5.19
CA SER A 33 -10.22 1.80 -4.96
C SER A 33 -8.84 2.30 -5.39
N VAL A 34 -7.87 1.38 -5.45
CA VAL A 34 -6.48 1.64 -5.84
C VAL A 34 -6.30 1.70 -7.37
N PRO A 35 -5.23 2.33 -7.88
CA PRO A 35 -4.86 2.21 -9.27
C PRO A 35 -4.57 0.76 -9.65
N SER A 36 -4.94 0.36 -10.88
CA SER A 36 -4.74 -1.01 -11.37
C SER A 36 -3.28 -1.45 -11.36
N THR A 37 -2.34 -0.51 -11.52
CA THR A 37 -0.89 -0.76 -11.45
C THR A 37 -0.45 -1.16 -10.04
N LEU A 38 -1.01 -0.58 -8.98
CA LEU A 38 -0.73 -0.98 -7.61
C LEU A 38 -1.28 -2.38 -7.34
N LYS A 39 -2.48 -2.68 -7.82
CA LYS A 39 -3.04 -4.04 -7.74
C LYS A 39 -2.15 -5.06 -8.45
N ALA A 40 -1.68 -4.75 -9.65
CA ALA A 40 -0.78 -5.62 -10.40
C ALA A 40 0.60 -5.78 -9.72
N TRP A 41 1.11 -4.74 -9.07
CA TRP A 41 2.33 -4.83 -8.25
C TRP A 41 2.12 -5.75 -7.04
N ILE A 42 1.02 -5.59 -6.29
CA ILE A 42 0.67 -6.49 -5.18
C ILE A 42 0.54 -7.94 -5.66
N ASP A 43 -0.06 -8.19 -6.83
CA ASP A 43 -0.17 -9.55 -7.39
C ASP A 43 1.19 -10.18 -7.73
N HIS A 44 2.19 -9.36 -8.08
CA HIS A 44 3.56 -9.83 -8.25
C HIS A 44 4.28 -10.04 -6.92
N VAL A 45 3.96 -9.23 -5.90
CA VAL A 45 4.57 -9.34 -4.57
C VAL A 45 4.02 -10.54 -3.81
N ALA A 46 2.70 -10.77 -3.82
CA ALA A 46 2.03 -11.83 -3.07
C ALA A 46 2.23 -13.21 -3.71
N ARG A 47 3.30 -13.91 -3.33
CA ARG A 47 3.67 -15.24 -3.83
C ARG A 47 3.83 -16.24 -2.71
N ALA A 48 3.06 -17.32 -2.80
CA ALA A 48 3.12 -18.43 -1.87
C ALA A 48 4.50 -19.08 -1.86
N GLY A 49 5.04 -19.32 -0.67
CA GLY A 49 6.38 -19.85 -0.44
C GLY A 49 7.51 -18.84 -0.65
N VAL A 50 7.21 -17.57 -0.99
CA VAL A 50 8.23 -16.54 -1.24
C VAL A 50 8.02 -15.33 -0.32
N SER A 51 6.86 -14.67 -0.39
CA SER A 51 6.51 -13.50 0.44
C SER A 51 5.39 -13.78 1.45
N PHE A 52 4.71 -14.90 1.32
CA PHE A 52 3.84 -15.45 2.36
C PHE A 52 3.83 -16.98 2.30
N ARG A 53 3.37 -17.65 3.36
CA ARG A 53 3.08 -19.08 3.39
C ARG A 53 1.79 -19.38 4.14
N TYR A 54 1.25 -20.59 3.99
CA TYR A 54 0.16 -21.07 4.84
C TYR A 54 0.72 -21.95 5.97
N SER A 55 0.27 -21.68 7.19
CA SER A 55 0.54 -22.48 8.39
C SER A 55 -0.77 -23.07 8.93
N GLU A 56 -0.68 -23.91 9.96
CA GLU A 56 -1.86 -24.42 10.68
C GLU A 56 -2.71 -23.30 11.30
N ASN A 57 -2.12 -22.13 11.56
CA ASN A 57 -2.80 -20.95 12.11
C ASN A 57 -3.30 -19.97 11.03
N GLY A 58 -3.18 -20.32 9.75
CA GLY A 58 -3.54 -19.46 8.62
C GLY A 58 -2.33 -18.87 7.89
N PRO A 59 -2.53 -17.83 7.05
CA PRO A 59 -1.45 -17.23 6.28
C PRO A 59 -0.46 -16.47 7.18
N GLU A 60 0.82 -16.60 6.85
CA GLU A 60 1.94 -15.95 7.51
C GLU A 60 2.76 -15.19 6.46
N GLY A 61 2.89 -13.88 6.64
CA GLY A 61 3.75 -13.04 5.81
C GLY A 61 5.24 -13.31 6.06
N LEU A 62 6.05 -13.25 5.02
CA LEU A 62 7.49 -13.54 5.07
C LEU A 62 8.36 -12.30 4.81
N LEU A 63 7.76 -11.18 4.41
CA LEU A 63 8.45 -9.90 4.35
C LEU A 63 8.57 -9.35 5.78
N ASN A 64 9.72 -8.80 6.16
CA ASN A 64 9.97 -8.27 7.52
C ASN A 64 10.04 -6.74 7.54
N VAL A 65 9.30 -6.08 6.64
CA VAL A 65 9.23 -4.62 6.57
C VAL A 65 8.51 -4.12 7.82
N LYS A 66 9.18 -3.27 8.60
CA LYS A 66 8.68 -2.83 9.91
C LYS A 66 7.48 -1.90 9.76
N LYS A 67 7.54 -0.99 8.78
CA LYS A 67 6.52 0.04 8.64
C LYS A 67 6.27 0.40 7.18
N ALA A 68 5.01 0.62 6.84
CA ALA A 68 4.60 1.25 5.59
C ALA A 68 3.90 2.59 5.87
N TYR A 69 4.26 3.62 5.12
CA TYR A 69 3.54 4.89 5.07
C TYR A 69 2.74 4.96 3.78
N VAL A 70 1.44 5.18 3.87
CA VAL A 70 0.53 5.26 2.72
C VAL A 70 -0.05 6.67 2.65
N VAL A 71 0.43 7.45 1.69
CA VAL A 71 -0.13 8.76 1.37
C VAL A 71 -1.31 8.56 0.42
N ALA A 72 -2.52 8.59 0.96
CA ALA A 72 -3.76 8.37 0.22
C ALA A 72 -4.35 9.71 -0.25
N THR A 73 -4.33 9.95 -1.56
CA THR A 73 -4.87 11.20 -2.16
C THR A 73 -6.25 10.94 -2.76
N ARG A 74 -7.23 11.80 -2.46
CA ARG A 74 -8.64 11.57 -2.84
C ARG A 74 -9.36 12.87 -3.16
N GLY A 75 -10.22 12.83 -4.18
CA GLY A 75 -11.03 13.99 -4.57
C GLY A 75 -12.11 14.34 -3.56
N GLY A 76 -12.75 13.32 -2.95
CA GLY A 76 -13.76 13.46 -1.90
C GLY A 76 -13.23 13.05 -0.51
N GLN A 77 -14.13 13.04 0.48
CA GLN A 77 -13.88 12.55 1.84
C GLN A 77 -14.46 11.15 2.00
N TYR A 78 -13.62 10.16 2.29
CA TYR A 78 -13.99 8.75 2.34
C TYR A 78 -13.45 8.03 3.58
N ALA A 79 -12.43 8.55 4.26
CA ALA A 79 -11.89 7.91 5.44
C ALA A 79 -13.00 7.64 6.47
N ASN A 80 -13.05 6.42 7.01
CA ASN A 80 -14.08 5.94 7.94
C ASN A 80 -15.52 5.89 7.37
N THR A 81 -15.69 5.90 6.04
CA THR A 81 -16.98 5.69 5.38
C THR A 81 -17.07 4.29 4.76
N GLU A 82 -18.28 3.82 4.45
CA GLU A 82 -18.50 2.54 3.77
C GLU A 82 -17.97 2.49 2.33
N PHE A 83 -17.69 3.65 1.74
CA PHE A 83 -17.17 3.78 0.37
C PHE A 83 -15.63 3.74 0.30
N ASP A 84 -14.93 3.61 1.43
CA ASP A 84 -13.49 3.41 1.43
C ASP A 84 -13.14 1.93 1.22
N HIS A 85 -13.00 1.53 -0.04
CA HIS A 85 -12.46 0.23 -0.41
C HIS A 85 -10.94 0.28 -0.66
N GLN A 86 -10.30 1.44 -0.49
CA GLN A 86 -8.90 1.66 -0.79
C GLN A 86 -8.02 1.32 0.42
N ALA A 87 -8.22 2.03 1.55
CA ALA A 87 -7.35 1.90 2.72
C ALA A 87 -7.45 0.50 3.37
N PRO A 88 -8.65 -0.06 3.63
CA PRO A 88 -8.76 -1.40 4.21
C PRO A 88 -8.13 -2.48 3.35
N TRP A 89 -8.26 -2.38 2.02
CA TRP A 89 -7.66 -3.34 1.10
C TRP A 89 -6.13 -3.25 1.13
N ILE A 90 -5.55 -2.03 1.08
CA ILE A 90 -4.09 -1.82 1.18
C ILE A 90 -3.56 -2.40 2.48
N GLU A 91 -4.18 -2.05 3.62
CA GLU A 91 -3.74 -2.53 4.92
C GLU A 91 -3.76 -4.05 5.00
N GLN A 92 -4.85 -4.67 4.54
CA GLN A 92 -5.00 -6.12 4.51
C GLN A 92 -3.89 -6.79 3.69
N VAL A 93 -3.64 -6.33 2.45
CA VAL A 93 -2.65 -7.00 1.58
C VAL A 93 -1.22 -6.78 2.06
N LEU A 94 -0.90 -5.61 2.62
CA LEU A 94 0.43 -5.34 3.17
C LEU A 94 0.69 -6.20 4.42
N LYS A 95 -0.27 -6.26 5.36
CA LYS A 95 -0.15 -7.13 6.54
C LYS A 95 -0.07 -8.60 6.15
N PHE A 96 -0.82 -9.02 5.12
CA PHE A 96 -0.81 -10.39 4.62
C PHE A 96 0.58 -10.85 4.14
N VAL A 97 1.35 -9.97 3.50
CA VAL A 97 2.71 -10.30 3.03
C VAL A 97 3.80 -10.04 4.08
N GLY A 98 3.46 -9.46 5.24
CA GLY A 98 4.36 -9.34 6.39
C GLY A 98 4.78 -7.93 6.79
N ILE A 99 4.17 -6.88 6.22
CA ILE A 99 4.36 -5.51 6.72
C ILE A 99 3.73 -5.41 8.11
N GLN A 100 4.49 -5.00 9.12
CA GLN A 100 4.05 -5.05 10.52
C GLN A 100 3.11 -3.89 10.89
N GLU A 101 3.49 -2.66 10.52
CA GLU A 101 2.70 -1.45 10.76
C GLU A 101 2.37 -0.75 9.45
N VAL A 102 1.14 -0.23 9.32
CA VAL A 102 0.70 0.55 8.17
C VAL A 102 0.10 1.84 8.69
N GLU A 103 0.71 2.97 8.33
CA GLU A 103 0.30 4.31 8.72
C GLU A 103 -0.27 5.05 7.52
N PHE A 104 -1.49 5.57 7.65
CA PHE A 104 -2.15 6.31 6.57
C PHE A 104 -2.07 7.82 6.80
N ILE A 105 -1.61 8.52 5.77
CA ILE A 105 -1.64 9.98 5.68
C ILE A 105 -2.66 10.34 4.62
N TYR A 106 -3.75 10.99 5.03
CA TYR A 106 -4.88 11.28 4.16
C TYR A 106 -4.79 12.70 3.60
N ALA A 107 -4.79 12.82 2.28
CA ALA A 107 -5.02 14.07 1.55
C ALA A 107 -6.37 13.94 0.82
N GLU A 108 -7.46 14.18 1.55
CA GLU A 108 -8.85 14.04 1.08
C GLU A 108 -9.51 15.39 0.77
N GLY A 109 -10.51 15.38 -0.11
CA GLY A 109 -11.22 16.60 -0.50
C GLY A 109 -10.47 17.46 -1.53
N LEU A 110 -9.47 16.90 -2.24
CA LEU A 110 -8.63 17.63 -3.19
C LEU A 110 -9.40 18.19 -4.40
N ALA A 111 -10.58 17.65 -4.71
CA ALA A 111 -11.44 18.20 -5.77
C ALA A 111 -12.27 19.42 -5.29
N GLY A 112 -12.21 19.77 -4.01
CA GLY A 112 -12.78 20.98 -3.45
C GLY A 112 -11.99 22.24 -3.76
N GLY A 113 -12.38 23.36 -3.15
CA GLY A 113 -11.75 24.67 -3.38
C GLY A 113 -10.50 24.95 -2.52
N ASN A 114 -10.10 24.03 -1.64
CA ASN A 114 -9.05 24.23 -0.63
C ASN A 114 -7.90 23.22 -0.75
N ALA A 115 -7.57 22.79 -1.97
CA ALA A 115 -6.55 21.76 -2.21
C ALA A 115 -5.18 22.10 -1.60
N ASP A 116 -4.76 23.37 -1.63
CA ASP A 116 -3.47 23.82 -1.07
C ASP A 116 -3.41 23.61 0.45
N ASP A 117 -4.51 23.87 1.17
CA ASP A 117 -4.60 23.65 2.62
C ASP A 117 -4.55 22.16 2.96
N VAL A 118 -5.26 21.32 2.18
CA VAL A 118 -5.26 19.86 2.32
C VAL A 118 -3.86 19.28 2.12
N ILE A 119 -3.16 19.72 1.06
CA ILE A 119 -1.78 19.30 0.77
C ILE A 119 -0.84 19.75 1.89
N SER A 120 -0.98 20.99 2.37
CA SER A 120 -0.16 21.52 3.46
C SER A 120 -0.35 20.74 4.75
N ALA A 121 -1.59 20.37 5.10
CA ALA A 121 -1.88 19.53 6.26
C ALA A 121 -1.23 18.14 6.13
N ALA A 122 -1.31 17.51 4.95
CA ALA A 122 -0.67 16.22 4.70
C ALA A 122 0.87 16.30 4.83
N HIS A 123 1.49 17.37 4.33
CA HIS A 123 2.93 17.61 4.50
C HIS A 123 3.31 17.78 5.98
N ASN A 124 2.51 18.49 6.77
CA ASN A 124 2.75 18.64 8.20
C ASN A 124 2.66 17.27 8.91
N GLN A 125 1.65 16.46 8.60
CA GLN A 125 1.53 15.11 9.16
C GLN A 125 2.74 14.24 8.79
N ILE A 126 3.21 14.28 7.55
CA ILE A 126 4.43 13.58 7.13
C ILE A 126 5.63 13.99 8.00
N ALA A 127 5.82 15.30 8.22
CA ALA A 127 6.93 15.81 9.02
C ALA A 127 6.87 15.41 10.51
N GLU A 128 5.68 15.10 11.03
CA GLU A 128 5.50 14.64 12.43
C GLU A 128 5.69 13.12 12.59
N THR A 129 5.50 12.36 11.50
CA THR A 129 5.39 10.89 11.56
C THR A 129 6.65 10.16 11.07
N VAL A 130 7.56 10.86 10.39
CA VAL A 130 8.83 10.36 9.82
C VAL A 130 10.00 11.01 10.52
#